data_AF-A0A3C2AGT0-F1
#
_entry.id   AF-A0A3C2AGT0-F1
#
_cell.length_a   1.000
_cell.length_b   1.000
_cell.length_c   1.000
_cell.angle_alpha   90.00
_cell.angle_beta   90.00
_cell.angle_gamma   90.00
#
_symmetry.space_group_name_H-M   'P 1'
#
loop_
_entity.id
_entity.type
_entity.pdbx_description
1 polymer ?
#
loop_
_entity_poly.entity_id
_entity_poly.type
_entity_poly.pdbx_seq_one_letter_code
_entity_poly.pdbx_strand_id
1 'polypeptide(L)'
;MALKAQVPILPIVGCGGGEAAFVINSGEKIAKWTGMKKFAQVHTWPLYWSFPFGFHLGHFPHFELPLPTQMTMSIQPSYSVANYKPSDAENPEIVRRINDDLLSIMQKELDELSKGRIPILGKLR
;
A
#
# COMPACT_ATOMS: atom_id res chain seq x y z
N MET A 1 15.17 0.36 -13.56
CA MET A 1 16.06 1.54 -13.33
C MET A 1 17.22 1.21 -12.39
N ALA A 2 16.98 0.71 -11.18
CA ALA A 2 18.05 0.38 -10.22
C ALA A 2 19.12 -0.57 -10.79
N LEU A 3 18.72 -1.65 -11.49
CA LEU A 3 19.63 -2.56 -12.18
C LEU A 3 20.49 -1.88 -13.25
N LYS A 4 19.91 -0.97 -14.05
CA LYS A 4 20.65 -0.23 -15.09
C LYS A 4 21.68 0.72 -14.48
N ALA A 5 21.31 1.36 -13.38
CA ALA A 5 22.16 2.30 -12.67
C ALA A 5 23.13 1.63 -11.68
N GLN A 6 22.99 0.31 -11.45
CA GLN A 6 23.80 -0.47 -10.51
C GLN A 6 23.80 0.12 -9.09
N VAL A 7 22.63 0.63 -8.66
CA VAL A 7 22.45 1.19 -7.32
C VAL A 7 21.62 0.26 -6.44
N PRO A 8 21.93 0.16 -5.14
CA PRO A 8 21.14 -0.63 -4.20
C PRO A 8 19.74 -0.02 -4.03
N ILE A 9 18.77 -0.86 -3.68
CA ILE A 9 17.38 -0.46 -3.43
C ILE A 9 17.17 -0.40 -1.91
N LEU A 10 16.64 0.70 -1.37
CA LEU A 10 16.35 0.84 0.05
C LEU A 10 14.84 0.64 0.30
N PRO A 11 14.41 -0.50 0.88
CA PRO A 11 13.00 -0.72 1.16
C PRO A 11 12.57 0.08 2.40
N ILE A 12 11.47 0.82 2.27
CA ILE A 12 10.87 1.57 3.37
C ILE A 12 9.44 1.05 3.56
N VAL A 13 9.13 0.60 4.77
CA VAL A 13 7.84 -0.02 5.10
C VAL A 13 7.09 0.91 6.05
N GLY A 14 5.85 1.25 5.71
CA GLY A 14 4.97 2.07 6.53
C GLY A 14 3.75 1.29 7.00
N CYS A 15 3.39 1.44 8.28
CA CYS A 15 2.19 0.85 8.88
C CYS A 15 1.35 1.95 9.56
N GLY A 16 0.02 1.84 9.51
CA GLY A 16 -0.93 2.75 10.17
C GLY A 16 -1.64 3.78 9.28
N GLY A 17 -1.20 3.98 8.03
CA GLY A 17 -1.85 4.92 7.10
C GLY A 17 -3.29 4.52 6.72
N GLY A 18 -3.56 3.22 6.60
CA GLY A 18 -4.91 2.71 6.33
C GLY A 18 -5.85 2.73 7.55
N GLU A 19 -5.33 3.00 8.75
CA GLU A 19 -6.13 3.02 9.99
C GLU A 19 -6.88 4.37 10.15
N ALA A 20 -6.49 5.40 9.38
CA ALA A 20 -7.15 6.71 9.39
C ALA A 20 -8.58 6.68 8.81
N ALA A 21 -8.89 5.70 7.96
CA ALA A 21 -10.17 5.57 7.27
C ALA A 21 -10.67 4.13 7.34
N PHE A 22 -11.88 3.92 7.85
CA PHE A 22 -12.49 2.59 7.89
C PHE A 22 -13.10 2.27 6.52
N VAL A 23 -12.29 1.68 5.65
CA VAL A 23 -12.72 1.25 4.31
C VAL A 23 -13.30 -0.16 4.41
N ILE A 24 -14.62 -0.26 4.40
CA ILE A 24 -15.34 -1.55 4.54
C ILE A 24 -15.20 -2.39 3.27
N ASN A 25 -15.16 -1.73 2.12
CA ASN A 25 -15.02 -2.37 0.82
C ASN A 25 -14.44 -1.37 -0.18
N SER A 26 -13.39 -1.74 -0.90
CA SER A 26 -12.82 -0.92 -1.98
C SER A 26 -13.81 -0.67 -3.13
N GLY A 27 -14.91 -1.45 -3.19
CA GLY A 27 -15.98 -1.26 -4.16
C GLY A 27 -15.62 -1.73 -5.57
N GLU A 28 -14.47 -2.36 -5.77
CA GLU A 28 -14.03 -2.86 -7.09
C GLU A 28 -15.03 -3.85 -7.70
N LYS A 29 -15.62 -4.73 -6.88
CA LYS A 29 -16.63 -5.69 -7.35
C LYS A 29 -17.96 -5.01 -7.70
N ILE A 30 -18.34 -3.96 -6.98
CA ILE A 30 -19.59 -3.21 -7.22
C ILE A 30 -19.46 -2.39 -8.51
N ALA A 31 -18.32 -1.71 -8.72
CA ALA A 31 -18.03 -0.95 -9.94
C ALA A 31 -17.97 -1.84 -11.21
N LYS A 32 -17.58 -3.11 -11.05
CA LYS A 32 -17.55 -4.09 -12.15
C LYS A 32 -18.94 -4.62 -12.52
N TRP A 33 -19.87 -4.70 -11.54
CA TRP A 33 -21.22 -5.22 -11.76
C TRP A 33 -22.21 -4.16 -12.27
N THR A 34 -22.05 -2.89 -11.89
CA THR A 34 -22.96 -1.80 -12.29
C THR A 34 -22.65 -1.19 -13.66
N GLY A 35 -21.59 -1.60 -14.36
CA GLY A 35 -21.27 -1.11 -15.71
C GLY A 35 -20.85 0.38 -15.80
N MET A 36 -20.82 1.11 -14.68
CA MET A 36 -20.42 2.53 -14.61
C MET A 36 -18.96 2.76 -15.01
N LYS A 37 -18.15 1.69 -15.08
CA LYS A 37 -16.78 1.68 -15.61
C LYS A 37 -16.68 2.27 -17.02
N LYS A 38 -17.75 2.21 -17.83
CA LYS A 38 -17.75 2.65 -19.23
C LYS A 38 -18.24 4.09 -19.45
N PHE A 39 -19.00 4.66 -18.51
CA PHE A 39 -19.62 5.99 -18.68
C PHE A 39 -18.93 7.11 -17.92
N ALA A 40 -18.25 6.84 -16.80
CA ALA A 40 -17.70 7.89 -15.93
C ALA A 40 -16.18 7.76 -15.66
N GLN A 41 -15.50 6.74 -16.19
CA GLN A 41 -14.10 6.38 -15.83
C GLN A 41 -13.85 6.21 -14.32
N VAL A 42 -14.92 6.09 -13.52
CA VAL A 42 -14.82 5.88 -12.08
C VAL A 42 -14.59 4.39 -11.83
N HIS A 43 -13.36 4.04 -11.43
CA HIS A 43 -12.90 2.65 -11.31
C HIS A 43 -13.27 1.97 -9.99
N THR A 44 -13.63 2.74 -8.97
CA THR A 44 -13.95 2.25 -7.63
C THR A 44 -15.12 3.08 -7.10
N TRP A 45 -16.16 2.45 -6.57
CA TRP A 45 -17.18 3.15 -5.78
C TRP A 45 -17.01 2.72 -4.31
N PRO A 46 -15.98 3.25 -3.63
CA PRO A 46 -15.67 2.86 -2.27
C PRO A 46 -16.83 3.24 -1.34
N LEU A 47 -17.13 2.33 -0.40
CA LEU A 47 -18.02 2.59 0.72
C LEU A 47 -17.13 2.90 1.93
N TYR A 48 -17.18 4.16 2.35
CA TYR A 48 -16.46 4.66 3.53
C TYR A 48 -17.39 4.73 4.73
N TRP A 49 -16.83 4.63 5.92
CA TRP A 49 -17.49 5.07 7.15
C TRP A 49 -16.60 6.07 7.87
N SER A 50 -17.12 7.28 8.08
CA SER A 50 -16.39 8.42 8.62
C SER A 50 -17.10 8.94 9.88
N PHE A 51 -16.37 9.09 10.97
CA PHE A 51 -16.92 9.66 12.20
C PHE A 51 -16.91 11.20 12.13
N PRO A 52 -17.93 11.92 12.62
CA PRO A 52 -19.17 11.43 13.24
C PRO A 52 -20.33 11.14 12.27
N PHE A 53 -20.18 11.43 10.98
CA PHE A 53 -21.29 11.58 10.03
C PHE A 53 -21.81 10.29 9.38
N GLY A 54 -21.11 9.15 9.52
CA GLY A 54 -21.62 7.82 9.15
C GLY A 54 -21.07 7.24 7.84
N PHE A 55 -21.90 6.45 7.14
CA PHE A 55 -21.52 5.74 5.91
C PHE A 55 -21.66 6.65 4.68
N HIS A 56 -20.63 6.67 3.82
CA HIS A 56 -20.59 7.46 2.59
C HIS A 56 -20.30 6.58 1.37
N LEU A 57 -21.06 6.79 0.30
CA LEU A 57 -20.97 6.06 -0.95
C LEU A 57 -20.46 6.99 -2.06
N GLY A 58 -19.26 6.74 -2.56
CA GLY A 58 -18.72 7.42 -3.75
C GLY A 58 -17.86 8.65 -3.48
N HIS A 59 -17.71 9.49 -4.51
CA HIS A 59 -16.75 10.61 -4.56
C HIS A 59 -17.37 11.97 -4.24
N PHE A 60 -18.49 12.00 -3.51
CA PHE A 60 -19.07 13.27 -3.12
C PHE A 60 -18.10 14.02 -2.18
N PRO A 61 -17.97 15.36 -2.30
CA PRO A 61 -17.11 16.14 -1.42
C PRO A 61 -17.66 16.04 0.00
N HIS A 62 -17.00 15.21 0.81
CA HIS A 62 -17.36 14.99 2.19
C HIS A 62 -16.23 15.48 3.10
N PHE A 63 -16.62 16.09 4.22
CA PHE A 63 -15.71 16.43 5.31
C PHE A 63 -15.38 15.14 6.06
N GLU A 64 -14.45 14.37 5.52
CA GLU A 64 -13.88 13.22 6.21
C GLU A 64 -12.83 13.74 7.19
N LEU A 65 -13.12 13.63 8.50
CA LEU A 65 -12.12 13.82 9.53
C LEU A 65 -11.39 12.48 9.70
N PRO A 66 -10.13 12.36 9.25
CA PRO A 66 -9.37 11.12 9.43
C PRO A 66 -9.27 10.82 10.93
N LEU A 67 -9.49 9.56 11.29
CA LEU A 67 -9.34 9.15 12.67
C LEU A 67 -7.88 9.37 13.11
N PRO A 68 -7.65 9.80 14.36
CA PRO A 68 -6.29 9.91 14.89
C PRO A 68 -5.59 8.55 14.81
N THR A 69 -4.62 8.44 13.91
CA THR A 69 -3.79 7.25 13.74
C THR A 69 -2.31 7.62 13.87
N GLN A 70 -1.54 6.72 14.44
CA GLN A 70 -0.10 6.80 14.46
C GLN A 70 0.43 6.19 13.15
N MET A 71 1.56 6.67 12.63
CA MET A 71 2.23 6.01 11.50
C MET A 71 3.62 5.54 11.91
N THR A 72 3.89 4.25 11.77
CA THR A 72 5.23 3.68 12.02
C THR A 72 5.92 3.47 10.68
N MET A 73 7.14 4.00 10.55
CA MET A 73 8.01 3.76 9.39
C MET A 73 9.21 2.92 9.83
N SER A 74 9.54 1.91 9.02
CA SER A 74 10.71 1.06 9.19
C SER A 74 11.56 1.15 7.94
N ILE A 75 12.86 1.40 8.14
CA ILE A 75 13.86 1.43 7.08
C ILE A 75 14.58 0.09 7.12
N GLN A 76 14.43 -0.68 6.05
CA GLN A 76 15.04 -2.00 5.94
C GLN A 76 16.47 -1.92 5.41
N PRO A 77 17.29 -2.96 5.62
CA PRO A 77 18.61 -3.06 5.00
C PRO A 77 18.51 -2.89 3.48
N SER A 78 19.55 -2.28 2.89
CA SER A 78 19.59 -2.09 1.45
C SER A 78 19.70 -3.43 0.71
N TYR A 79 18.88 -3.59 -0.32
CA TYR A 79 18.92 -4.74 -1.23
C TYR A 79 20.01 -4.49 -2.28
N SER A 80 21.06 -5.31 -2.23
CA SER A 80 22.17 -5.22 -3.18
C SER A 80 21.80 -5.84 -4.51
N VAL A 81 22.09 -5.12 -5.60
CA VAL A 81 21.97 -5.61 -6.97
C VAL A 81 23.33 -5.89 -7.63
N ALA A 82 24.41 -5.88 -6.85
CA ALA A 82 25.79 -5.99 -7.36
C ALA A 82 26.08 -7.32 -8.09
N ASN A 83 25.30 -8.36 -7.82
CA ASN A 83 25.43 -9.66 -8.48
C ASN A 83 24.73 -9.73 -9.85
N TYR A 84 24.00 -8.67 -10.25
CA TYR A 84 23.27 -8.60 -11.51
C TYR A 84 23.93 -7.61 -12.47
N LYS A 85 23.86 -7.90 -13.76
CA LYS A 85 24.40 -7.03 -14.81
C LYS A 85 23.37 -5.95 -15.20
N PRO A 86 23.82 -4.79 -15.71
CA PRO A 86 22.90 -3.78 -16.25
C PRO A 86 21.96 -4.29 -17.34
N SER A 87 22.41 -5.27 -18.14
CA SER A 87 21.62 -5.95 -19.17
C SER A 87 20.44 -6.74 -18.60
N ASP A 88 20.54 -7.20 -17.35
CA ASP A 88 19.49 -8.00 -16.70
C ASP A 88 18.23 -7.17 -16.43
N ALA A 89 18.35 -5.83 -16.51
CA ALA A 89 17.21 -4.93 -16.44
C ALA A 89 16.20 -5.11 -17.60
N GLU A 90 16.62 -5.70 -18.72
CA GLU A 90 15.74 -6.04 -19.85
C GLU A 90 15.18 -7.47 -19.75
N ASN A 91 15.62 -8.26 -18.76
CA ASN A 91 15.11 -9.60 -18.54
C ASN A 91 13.92 -9.56 -17.57
N PRO A 92 12.67 -9.75 -18.04
CA PRO A 92 11.48 -9.62 -17.21
C PRO A 92 11.43 -10.64 -16.06
N GLU A 93 12.00 -11.84 -16.24
CA GLU A 93 12.01 -12.86 -15.19
C GLU A 93 12.94 -12.50 -14.04
N ILE A 94 14.12 -11.92 -14.34
CA ILE A 94 15.05 -11.44 -13.32
C ILE A 94 14.44 -10.26 -12.56
N VAL A 95 13.86 -9.30 -13.28
CA VAL A 95 13.20 -8.14 -12.68
C VAL A 95 12.05 -8.57 -11.78
N ARG A 96 11.20 -9.51 -12.24
CA ARG A 96 10.11 -10.05 -11.45
C ARG A 96 10.61 -10.72 -10.18
N ARG A 97 11.64 -11.57 -10.28
CA ARG A 97 12.23 -12.24 -9.12
C ARG A 97 12.73 -11.25 -8.07
N ILE A 98 13.48 -10.22 -8.48
CA ILE A 98 13.97 -9.18 -7.55
C ILE A 98 12.80 -8.44 -6.90
N ASN A 99 11.75 -8.14 -7.66
CA ASN A 99 10.56 -7.51 -7.14
C ASN A 99 9.84 -8.38 -6.11
N ASP A 100 9.66 -9.67 -6.39
CA ASP A 100 8.99 -10.61 -5.49
C ASP A 100 9.79 -10.82 -4.19
N ASP A 101 11.12 -10.88 -4.28
CA ASP A 101 12.02 -10.94 -3.13
C ASP A 101 11.89 -9.67 -2.26
N LEU A 102 11.91 -8.48 -2.88
CA LEU A 102 11.71 -7.20 -2.18
C LEU A 102 10.33 -7.12 -1.51
N LEU A 103 9.28 -7.52 -2.22
CA LEU A 103 7.93 -7.56 -1.67
C LEU A 103 7.84 -8.52 -0.48
N SER A 104 8.50 -9.68 -0.54
CA SER A 104 8.56 -10.61 0.58
C SER A 104 9.23 -10.01 1.82
N ILE A 105 10.35 -9.31 1.65
CA ILE A 105 11.04 -8.59 2.74
C ILE A 105 10.13 -7.52 3.34
N MET A 106 9.52 -6.70 2.48
CA MET A 106 8.65 -5.61 2.92
C MET A 106 7.39 -6.13 3.62
N GLN A 107 6.79 -7.20 3.11
CA GLN A 107 5.60 -7.80 3.71
C GLN A 107 5.90 -8.40 5.08
N LYS A 108 7.03 -9.11 5.22
CA LYS A 108 7.45 -9.66 6.51
C LYS A 108 7.63 -8.56 7.56
N GLU A 109 8.23 -7.44 7.19
CA GLU A 109 8.36 -6.30 8.09
C GLU A 109 6.99 -5.68 8.41
N LEU A 110 6.09 -5.55 7.43
CA LEU A 110 4.74 -5.03 7.64
C LEU A 110 3.93 -5.92 8.59
N ASP A 111 4.05 -7.23 8.46
CA ASP A 111 3.42 -8.21 9.34
C ASP A 111 3.93 -8.04 10.78
N GLU A 112 5.24 -7.83 10.96
CA GLU A 112 5.82 -7.54 12.27
C GLU A 112 5.36 -6.19 12.82
N LEU A 113 5.32 -5.13 12.01
CA LEU A 113 4.86 -3.80 12.45
C LEU A 113 3.38 -3.77 12.84
N SER A 114 2.55 -4.57 12.17
CA SER A 114 1.11 -4.64 12.42
C SER A 114 0.77 -5.52 13.63
N LYS A 115 1.64 -6.44 14.02
CA LYS A 115 1.41 -7.38 15.13
C LYS A 115 1.28 -6.64 16.47
N GLY A 116 0.11 -6.77 17.11
CA GLY A 116 -0.16 -6.18 18.43
C GLY A 116 -0.25 -4.65 18.40
N ARG A 117 -0.45 -4.05 17.23
CA ARG A 117 -0.53 -2.61 17.03
C ARG A 117 -1.85 -2.05 17.55
N ILE A 118 -1.79 -0.93 18.27
CA ILE A 118 -2.94 -0.11 18.63
C ILE A 118 -2.98 1.10 17.69
N PRO A 119 -4.09 1.39 16.97
CA PRO A 119 -4.10 2.42 15.94
C PRO A 119 -3.56 3.80 16.36
N ILE A 120 -3.87 4.22 17.59
CA ILE A 120 -3.52 5.55 18.10
C ILE A 120 -2.11 5.60 18.72
N LEU A 121 -1.60 4.47 19.22
CA LEU A 121 -0.33 4.39 19.95
C LEU A 121 0.79 3.72 19.14
N GLY A 122 0.45 3.02 18.07
CA GLY A 122 1.34 2.15 17.34
C GLY A 122 1.60 0.82 18.04
N LYS A 123 2.72 0.18 17.70
CA LYS A 123 3.14 -1.10 18.30
C LYS A 123 3.71 -0.84 19.70
N LEU A 124 3.06 -1.40 20.72
CA LEU A 124 3.60 -1.44 22.08
C LEU A 124 4.70 -2.50 22.10
N ARG A 125 5.92 -2.08 22.44
CA ARG A 125 7.14 -2.89 22.34
C ARG A 125 7.16 -4.06 23.32
#